data_AF-A0A2M7PI39-F1
#
_entry.id   AF-A0A2M7PI39-F1
#
_cell.length_a   1.000
_cell.length_b   1.000
_cell.length_c   1.000
_cell.angle_alpha   90.00
_cell.angle_beta   90.00
_cell.angle_gamma   90.00
#
_symmetry.space_group_name_H-M   'P 1'
#
loop_
_entity.id
_entity.type
_entity.pdbx_description
1 polymer ?
#
loop_
_entity_poly.entity_id
_entity_poly.type
_entity_poly.pdbx_seq_one_letter_code
_entity_poly.pdbx_strand_id
1 'polypeptide(L)'
;MEETKTETTGEERKLPEKPIEKMTAPELRELAKGFGVEGTHAMKKEELIPIIKEAYGIKDEGLDKKSAKSGGKTVTVRAVKERIAKLKKDKAAALEAGDRKKRDILRRRINRDKKRSRRAVHA
;
A
#
# COMPACT_ATOMS: atom_id res chain seq x y z
N MET A 1 30.48 -22.92 -40.25
CA MET A 1 29.79 -23.12 -38.96
C MET A 1 29.53 -21.73 -38.44
N GLU A 2 28.43 -21.16 -38.95
CA GLU A 2 27.23 -20.81 -38.17
C GLU A 2 27.51 -19.54 -37.37
N GLU A 3 27.21 -18.35 -37.90
CA GLU A 3 25.87 -17.72 -37.81
C GLU A 3 25.24 -18.00 -36.44
N THR A 4 25.11 -17.01 -35.56
CA THR A 4 23.93 -16.16 -35.58
C THR A 4 24.22 -14.71 -35.16
N LYS A 5 24.00 -13.79 -36.12
CA LYS A 5 23.37 -12.50 -35.81
C LYS A 5 22.03 -12.78 -35.14
N THR A 6 21.74 -12.13 -34.03
CA THR A 6 20.37 -11.85 -33.61
C THR A 6 20.22 -10.35 -33.44
N GLU A 7 20.09 -9.68 -34.58
CA GLU A 7 19.20 -8.53 -34.68
C GLU A 7 17.77 -9.05 -34.46
N THR A 8 17.10 -8.57 -33.41
CA THR A 8 15.64 -8.59 -33.21
C THR A 8 15.40 -8.04 -31.80
N THR A 9 14.56 -7.07 -31.49
CA THR A 9 13.59 -6.29 -32.24
C THR A 9 13.29 -5.08 -31.37
N GLY A 10 13.20 -3.89 -31.96
CA GLY A 10 12.55 -2.77 -31.32
C GLY A 10 11.07 -3.10 -31.13
N GLU A 11 10.72 -3.72 -30.00
CA GLU A 11 9.34 -3.86 -29.60
C GLU A 11 8.95 -2.63 -28.80
N GLU A 12 8.07 -1.87 -29.44
CA GLU A 12 7.21 -0.82 -28.92
C GLU A 12 7.19 -0.73 -27.40
N ARG A 13 7.64 0.43 -26.90
CA ARG A 13 7.54 0.86 -25.51
C ARG A 13 6.06 1.00 -25.11
N LYS A 14 5.37 -0.12 -24.96
CA LYS A 14 4.04 -0.17 -24.35
C LYS A 14 4.25 -0.07 -22.86
N LEU A 15 3.74 1.02 -22.28
CA LEU A 15 3.55 1.06 -20.84
C LEU A 15 2.71 -0.17 -20.47
N PRO A 16 3.10 -0.94 -19.46
CA PRO A 16 2.31 -2.08 -19.05
C PRO A 16 0.91 -1.62 -18.67
N GLU A 17 -0.13 -2.22 -19.27
CA GLU A 17 -1.54 -1.93 -18.95
C GLU A 17 -1.86 -2.19 -17.47
N LYS A 18 -1.03 -3.02 -16.83
CA LYS A 18 -1.06 -3.30 -15.39
C LYS A 18 0.02 -2.48 -14.66
N PRO A 19 -0.32 -1.84 -13.52
CA PRO A 19 0.68 -1.18 -12.69
C PRO A 19 1.79 -2.16 -12.25
N ILE A 20 3.06 -1.75 -12.38
CA ILE A 20 4.26 -2.55 -12.05
C ILE A 20 4.16 -3.13 -10.61
N GLU A 21 3.58 -2.38 -9.68
CA GLU A 21 3.42 -2.81 -8.27
C GLU A 21 2.48 -4.03 -8.10
N LYS A 22 1.55 -4.22 -9.04
CA LYS A 22 0.57 -5.32 -9.01
C LYS A 22 1.03 -6.57 -9.74
N MET A 23 2.11 -6.49 -10.52
CA MET A 23 2.67 -7.65 -11.21
C MET A 23 3.26 -8.66 -10.24
N THR A 24 3.24 -9.93 -10.65
CA THR A 24 3.83 -11.04 -9.92
C THR A 24 5.34 -11.08 -10.13
N ALA A 25 6.08 -11.73 -9.23
CA ALA A 25 7.54 -11.85 -9.37
C ALA A 25 8.02 -12.40 -10.74
N PRO A 26 7.40 -13.44 -11.35
CA PRO A 26 7.83 -13.91 -12.68
C PRO A 26 7.63 -12.84 -13.77
N GLU A 27 6.49 -12.14 -13.78
CA GLU A 27 6.21 -11.05 -14.74
C GLU A 27 7.25 -9.92 -14.62
N LEU A 28 7.64 -9.56 -13.39
CA LEU A 28 8.69 -8.55 -13.15
C LEU A 28 10.08 -9.03 -13.61
N ARG A 29 10.38 -10.33 -13.48
CA ARG A 29 11.66 -10.88 -13.96
C ARG A 29 11.74 -10.85 -15.48
N GLU A 30 10.65 -11.15 -16.18
CA GLU A 30 10.61 -11.10 -17.64
C GLU A 30 10.79 -9.67 -18.15
N LEU A 31 10.10 -8.70 -17.54
CA LEU A 31 10.30 -7.29 -17.86
C LEU A 31 11.74 -6.84 -17.59
N ALA A 32 12.30 -7.17 -16.43
CA ALA A 32 13.68 -6.81 -16.09
C ALA A 32 14.70 -7.47 -17.04
N LYS A 33 14.47 -8.72 -17.49
CA LYS A 33 15.29 -9.35 -18.53
C LYS A 33 15.22 -8.61 -19.86
N GLY A 34 14.03 -8.14 -20.26
CA GLY A 34 13.84 -7.30 -21.45
C GLY A 34 14.62 -5.98 -21.39
N PHE A 35 14.87 -5.47 -20.18
CA PHE A 35 15.71 -4.29 -19.95
C PHE A 35 17.22 -4.59 -19.79
N GLY A 36 17.65 -5.84 -19.96
CA GLY A 36 19.05 -6.23 -19.82
C GLY A 36 19.56 -6.28 -18.37
N VAL A 37 18.66 -6.42 -17.39
CA VAL A 37 19.04 -6.60 -15.98
C VAL A 37 19.52 -8.04 -15.76
N GLU A 38 20.79 -8.20 -15.37
CA GLU A 38 21.36 -9.49 -14.98
C GLU A 38 21.02 -9.84 -13.53
N GLY A 39 20.90 -11.14 -13.20
CA GLY A 39 20.65 -11.60 -11.83
C GLY A 39 19.19 -11.50 -11.35
N THR A 40 18.22 -11.29 -12.25
CA THR A 40 16.78 -11.18 -11.94
C THR A 40 16.19 -12.40 -11.22
N HIS A 41 16.81 -13.58 -11.33
CA HIS A 41 16.40 -14.79 -10.60
C HIS A 41 16.68 -14.71 -9.09
N ALA A 42 17.68 -13.94 -8.67
CA ALA A 42 18.01 -13.75 -7.25
C ALA A 42 17.24 -12.60 -6.59
N MET A 43 16.78 -11.62 -7.38
CA MET A 43 16.10 -10.43 -6.87
C MET A 43 14.67 -10.73 -6.40
N LYS A 44 14.28 -10.08 -5.30
CA LYS A 44 12.90 -10.12 -4.79
C LYS A 44 12.01 -9.16 -5.58
N LYS A 45 10.68 -9.37 -5.50
CA LYS A 45 9.69 -8.48 -6.11
C LYS A 45 9.92 -7.01 -5.76
N GLU A 46 10.30 -6.71 -4.51
CA GLU A 46 10.53 -5.35 -4.02
C GLU A 46 11.76 -4.68 -4.66
N GLU A 47 12.75 -5.47 -5.07
CA GLU A 47 13.99 -5.01 -5.70
C GLU A 47 13.83 -4.84 -7.22
N LEU A 48 12.98 -5.64 -7.86
CA LEU A 48 12.71 -5.55 -9.30
C LEU A 48 11.84 -4.33 -9.67
N ILE A 49 10.90 -3.92 -8.82
CA ILE A 49 10.02 -2.78 -9.07
C ILE A 49 10.78 -1.47 -9.35
N PRO A 50 11.74 -1.01 -8.51
CA PRO A 50 12.43 0.25 -8.75
C PRO A 50 13.29 0.20 -10.02
N ILE A 51 13.99 -0.92 -10.27
CA ILE A 51 14.82 -1.11 -11.46
C ILE A 51 13.98 -0.98 -12.75
N ILE A 52 12.81 -1.61 -12.76
CA ILE A 52 11.88 -1.54 -13.90
C ILE A 52 11.31 -0.13 -14.04
N LYS A 53 10.93 0.54 -12.95
CA LYS A 53 10.43 1.93 -12.98
C LYS A 53 11.48 2.91 -13.55
N GLU A 54 12.74 2.76 -13.16
CA GLU A 54 13.86 3.53 -13.70
C GLU A 54 14.06 3.28 -15.20
N ALA A 55 14.00 2.01 -15.63
CA ALA A 55 14.12 1.64 -17.03
C ALA A 55 12.97 2.18 -17.92
N TYR A 56 11.76 2.30 -17.36
CA TYR A 56 10.62 2.95 -18.04
C TYR A 56 10.65 4.49 -18.00
N GLY A 57 11.64 5.11 -17.34
CA GLY A 57 11.75 6.56 -17.25
C GLY A 57 10.64 7.24 -16.45
N ILE A 58 9.90 6.46 -15.64
CA ILE A 58 8.90 7.01 -14.72
C ILE A 58 9.66 7.55 -13.52
N LYS A 59 10.06 8.82 -13.59
CA LYS A 59 10.44 9.58 -12.41
C LYS A 59 9.25 9.58 -11.47
N ASP A 60 9.35 8.85 -10.36
CA ASP A 60 8.46 8.94 -9.21
C ASP A 60 8.59 10.34 -8.59
N GLU A 61 8.13 11.39 -9.29
CA GLU A 61 7.80 12.67 -8.66
C GLU A 61 6.50 12.48 -7.88
N GLY A 62 6.66 11.91 -6.69
CA GLY A 62 5.77 12.13 -5.56
C GLY A 62 4.39 11.50 -5.65
N LEU A 63 4.28 10.19 -5.41
CA LEU A 63 3.06 9.63 -4.83
C LEU A 63 3.40 8.63 -3.73
N ASP A 64 3.46 9.17 -2.52
CA ASP A 64 2.95 8.58 -1.29
C ASP A 64 3.22 7.09 -1.06
N LYS A 65 4.07 6.83 -0.06
CA LYS A 65 4.21 5.59 0.74
C LYS A 65 2.88 5.17 1.42
N LYS A 66 1.79 5.00 0.66
CA LYS A 66 0.44 4.65 1.16
C LYS A 66 0.10 3.17 0.98
N SER A 67 0.90 2.38 0.27
CA SER A 67 0.63 0.94 0.04
C SER A 67 1.28 -0.01 1.06
N ALA A 68 2.15 0.46 1.98
CA ALA A 68 2.66 -0.35 3.09
C ALA A 68 1.66 -0.53 4.25
N LYS A 69 0.41 -0.88 3.96
CA LYS A 69 -0.65 -1.12 4.97
C LYS A 69 -1.27 -2.51 4.85
N SER A 70 -0.41 -3.54 4.81
CA SER A 70 -0.80 -4.91 5.15
C SER A 70 0.05 -5.53 6.28
N GLY A 71 0.99 -4.78 6.86
CA GLY A 71 1.49 -5.02 8.22
C GLY A 71 0.67 -4.17 9.17
N GLY A 72 0.07 -4.77 10.21
CA GLY A 72 -0.89 -4.11 11.09
C GLY A 72 -0.47 -2.68 11.42
N LYS A 73 -1.26 -1.67 10.98
CA LYS A 73 -1.07 -0.28 11.39
C LYS A 73 -0.79 -0.32 12.88
N THR A 74 0.42 0.04 13.31
CA THR A 74 0.68 0.37 14.70
C THR A 74 -0.30 1.48 15.01
N VAL A 75 -1.42 1.09 15.64
CA VAL A 75 -2.50 2.02 15.92
C VAL A 75 -1.94 2.91 17.02
N THR A 76 -1.32 4.02 16.62
CA THR A 76 -0.69 4.93 17.57
C THR A 76 -1.75 5.40 18.56
N VAL A 77 -1.38 5.49 19.83
CA VAL A 77 -2.30 5.92 20.91
C VAL A 77 -2.92 7.28 20.56
N ARG A 78 -2.17 8.17 19.90
CA ARG A 78 -2.63 9.45 19.35
C ARG A 78 -3.79 9.28 18.36
N ALA A 79 -3.65 8.42 17.36
CA ALA A 79 -4.71 8.15 16.39
C ALA A 79 -5.97 7.53 17.04
N VAL A 80 -5.83 6.78 18.14
CA VAL A 80 -6.99 6.30 18.91
C VAL A 80 -7.69 7.44 19.62
N LYS A 81 -6.94 8.33 20.27
CA LYS A 81 -7.49 9.49 21.00
C LYS A 81 -8.23 10.46 20.07
N GLU A 82 -7.69 10.72 18.89
CA GLU A 82 -8.35 11.55 17.87
C GLU A 82 -9.68 10.94 17.41
N ARG A 83 -9.74 9.63 17.18
CA ARG A 83 -10.99 8.92 16.86
C ARG A 83 -12.00 8.99 18.01
N ILE A 84 -11.56 8.84 19.25
CA ILE A 84 -12.43 9.00 20.43
C ILE A 84 -13.03 10.40 20.49
N ALA A 85 -12.25 11.45 20.23
CA ALA A 85 -12.73 12.83 20.24
C ALA A 85 -13.83 13.05 19.18
N LYS A 86 -13.66 12.52 17.97
CA LYS A 86 -14.69 12.56 16.91
C LYS A 86 -15.97 11.83 17.34
N LEU A 87 -15.85 10.60 17.82
CA LEU A 87 -17.00 9.81 18.26
C LEU A 87 -17.76 10.43 19.44
N LYS A 88 -17.08 11.21 20.30
CA LYS A 88 -17.75 11.96 21.38
C LYS A 88 -18.61 13.09 20.82
N LYS A 89 -18.13 13.82 19.80
CA LYS A 89 -18.92 14.86 19.11
C LYS A 89 -20.15 14.24 18.44
N ASP A 90 -19.96 13.13 17.72
CA ASP A 90 -21.07 12.40 17.10
C ASP A 90 -22.10 11.91 18.13
N LYS A 91 -21.63 11.51 19.33
CA LYS A 91 -22.51 11.08 20.41
C LYS A 91 -23.32 12.24 20.98
N ALA A 92 -22.75 13.43 21.09
CA ALA A 92 -23.47 14.63 21.51
C ALA A 92 -24.55 15.00 20.49
N ALA A 93 -24.21 15.00 19.20
CA ALA A 93 -25.19 15.22 18.13
C ALA A 93 -26.31 14.14 18.13
N ALA A 94 -25.98 12.87 18.39
CA ALA A 94 -26.97 11.81 18.52
C ALA A 94 -27.85 11.93 19.78
N LEU A 95 -27.36 12.61 20.83
CA LEU A 95 -28.13 12.90 22.04
C LEU A 95 -29.14 14.01 21.77
N GLU A 96 -28.72 15.08 21.09
CA GLU A 96 -29.59 16.17 20.65
C GLU A 96 -30.67 15.66 19.67
N ALA A 97 -30.30 14.77 18.74
CA ALA A 97 -31.23 14.16 17.79
C ALA A 97 -32.16 13.08 18.40
N GLY A 98 -32.02 12.74 19.68
CA GLY A 98 -32.83 11.70 20.33
C GLY A 98 -32.61 10.26 19.82
N ASP A 99 -31.61 10.02 18.97
CA ASP A 99 -31.36 8.71 18.37
C ASP A 99 -30.66 7.76 19.35
N ARG A 100 -31.49 7.03 20.10
CA ARG A 100 -31.06 6.06 21.11
C ARG A 100 -30.14 4.99 20.54
N LYS A 101 -30.42 4.48 19.34
CA LYS A 101 -29.65 3.38 18.71
C LYS A 101 -28.26 3.89 18.33
N LYS A 102 -28.17 5.04 17.66
CA LYS A 102 -26.91 5.65 17.26
C LYS A 102 -26.05 6.01 18.47
N ARG A 103 -26.65 6.57 19.51
CA ARG A 103 -25.97 6.87 20.78
C ARG A 103 -25.37 5.61 21.43
N ASP A 104 -26.10 4.50 21.46
CA ASP A 104 -25.63 3.26 22.07
C ASP A 104 -24.49 2.61 21.26
N ILE A 105 -24.55 2.67 19.92
CA ILE A 105 -23.46 2.25 19.03
C ILE A 105 -22.21 3.09 19.28
N LEU A 106 -22.34 4.41 19.33
CA LEU A 106 -21.24 5.33 19.56
C LEU A 106 -20.61 5.12 20.95
N ARG A 107 -21.43 4.89 21.99
CA ARG A 107 -20.95 4.52 23.34
C ARG A 107 -20.07 3.26 23.30
N ARG A 108 -20.53 2.21 22.62
CA ARG A 108 -19.78 0.94 22.50
C ARG A 108 -18.47 1.12 21.73
N ARG A 109 -18.48 1.87 20.63
CA ARG A 109 -17.28 2.19 19.84
C ARG A 109 -16.24 2.96 20.67
N ILE A 110 -16.66 4.01 21.39
CA ILE A 110 -15.79 4.76 22.30
C ILE A 110 -15.16 3.84 23.35
N ASN A 111 -15.94 2.93 23.96
CA ASN A 111 -15.41 1.99 24.94
C ASN A 111 -14.39 1.03 24.35
N ARG A 112 -14.63 0.52 23.14
CA ARG A 112 -13.69 -0.36 22.43
C ARG A 112 -12.39 0.38 22.09
N ASP A 113 -12.47 1.61 21.62
CA ASP A 113 -11.28 2.42 21.33
C ASP A 113 -10.51 2.78 22.61
N LYS A 114 -11.18 3.11 23.72
CA LYS A 114 -10.51 3.29 25.03
C LYS A 114 -9.80 2.03 25.51
N LYS A 115 -10.37 0.84 25.24
CA LYS A 115 -9.71 -0.44 25.55
C LYS A 115 -8.49 -0.66 24.65
N ARG A 116 -8.63 -0.36 23.34
CA ARG A 116 -7.53 -0.47 22.38
C ARG A 116 -6.37 0.47 22.71
N SER A 117 -6.64 1.71 23.15
CA SER A 117 -5.59 2.64 23.56
C SER A 117 -4.84 2.17 24.81
N ARG A 118 -5.53 1.55 25.78
CA ARG A 118 -4.87 0.98 26.96
C ARG A 118 -3.99 -0.21 26.57
N ARG A 119 -4.51 -1.12 25.76
CA ARG A 119 -3.75 -2.27 25.25
C ARG A 119 -2.51 -1.84 24.46
N ALA A 120 -2.62 -0.83 23.61
CA ALA A 120 -1.51 -0.30 22.83
C ALA A 120 -0.44 0.47 23.65
N VAL A 121 -0.69 0.75 24.93
CA VAL A 121 0.32 1.28 25.86
C VAL A 121 1.04 0.15 26.60
N HIS A 122 0.40 -1.02 26.73
CA HIS A 122 0.94 -2.20 27.43
C HIS A 122 1.49 -3.27 26.48
N ALA A 123 1.47 -3.03 25.16
CA ALA A 123 1.94 -3.92 24.11
C ALA A 123 3.16 -3.30 23.45
#